data_AF-A0A3D2IEA5-F1
#
_entry.id   AF-A0A3D2IEA5-F1
#
_cell.length_a   1.000
_cell.length_b   1.000
_cell.length_c   1.000
_cell.angle_alpha   90.00
_cell.angle_beta   90.00
_cell.angle_gamma   90.00
#
_symmetry.space_group_name_H-M   'P 1'
#
loop_
_entity.id
_entity.type
_entity.pdbx_description
1 polymer ?
#
loop_
_entity_poly.entity_id
_entity_poly.type
_entity_poly.pdbx_seq_one_letter_code
_entity_poly.pdbx_strand_id
1 'polypeptide(L)'
;RASIFLKAAELIAGPYRAKLNAATMLGQSKNAFQAEIDSACEIIDFLRFNVEYMTQIYSQQPESSDGVWNRLEQRPLEGFVFALTPFNFTAIAGNLPTSAAMMGNTIVWKPA
;
A
#
# COMPACT_ATOMS: atom_id res chain seq x y z
N ARG A 1 10.24 3.28 -6.54
CA ARG A 1 9.45 2.84 -5.37
C ARG A 1 8.28 1.93 -5.79
N ALA A 2 7.39 2.40 -6.68
CA ALA A 2 6.23 1.63 -7.16
C ALA A 2 6.48 0.16 -7.53
N SER A 3 7.58 -0.13 -8.25
CA SER A 3 7.92 -1.49 -8.69
C SER A 3 7.99 -2.51 -7.55
N ILE A 4 8.40 -2.11 -6.34
CA ILE A 4 8.44 -3.00 -5.17
C ILE A 4 7.03 -3.43 -4.78
N PHE A 5 6.08 -2.50 -4.73
CA PHE A 5 4.70 -2.76 -4.34
C PHE A 5 3.93 -3.52 -5.43
N LEU A 6 4.15 -3.19 -6.71
CA LEU A 6 3.62 -3.98 -7.82
C LEU A 6 4.16 -5.42 -7.78
N LYS A 7 5.45 -5.60 -7.48
CA LYS A 7 6.02 -6.94 -7.35
C LYS A 7 5.46 -7.70 -6.15
N ALA A 8 5.27 -7.04 -5.02
CA ALA A 8 4.62 -7.62 -3.86
C ALA A 8 3.18 -8.07 -4.20
N ALA A 9 2.42 -7.25 -4.92
CA ALA A 9 1.08 -7.60 -5.39
C ALA A 9 1.08 -8.84 -6.31
N GLU A 10 2.02 -8.95 -7.25
CA GLU A 10 2.16 -10.17 -8.09
C GLU A 10 2.49 -11.42 -7.27
N LEU A 11 3.42 -11.28 -6.30
CA LEU A 11 3.87 -12.37 -5.45
C LEU A 11 2.72 -12.88 -4.56
N ILE A 12 1.88 -11.97 -4.03
CA ILE A 12 0.67 -12.33 -3.29
C ILE A 12 -0.41 -12.90 -4.22
N ALA A 13 -0.54 -12.39 -5.45
CA ALA A 13 -1.51 -12.90 -6.42
C ALA A 13 -1.23 -14.34 -6.87
N GLY A 14 0.05 -14.73 -6.92
CA GLY A 14 0.48 -16.06 -7.34
C GLY A 14 1.07 -16.87 -6.19
N PRO A 15 2.41 -16.98 -6.12
CA PRO A 15 3.08 -18.01 -5.33
C PRO A 15 2.81 -17.94 -3.82
N TYR A 16 2.45 -16.78 -3.26
CA TYR A 16 2.16 -16.64 -1.82
C TYR A 16 0.68 -16.55 -1.47
N ARG A 17 -0.24 -16.61 -2.45
CA ARG A 17 -1.68 -16.45 -2.19
C ARG A 17 -2.20 -17.41 -1.12
N ALA A 18 -1.96 -18.70 -1.33
CA ALA A 18 -2.39 -19.74 -0.41
C ALA A 18 -1.70 -19.62 0.96
N LYS A 19 -0.42 -19.20 0.99
CA LYS A 19 0.34 -19.04 2.23
C LYS A 19 -0.20 -17.88 3.07
N LEU A 20 -0.49 -16.74 2.46
CA LEU A 20 -1.08 -15.59 3.16
C LEU A 20 -2.48 -15.93 3.68
N ASN A 21 -3.34 -16.50 2.84
CA ASN A 21 -4.69 -16.90 3.26
C ASN A 21 -4.65 -17.88 4.43
N ALA A 22 -3.80 -18.91 4.37
CA ALA A 22 -3.67 -19.86 5.46
C ALA A 22 -3.21 -19.20 6.76
N ALA A 23 -2.23 -18.27 6.70
CA ALA A 23 -1.77 -17.53 7.87
C ALA A 23 -2.88 -16.66 8.47
N THR A 24 -3.66 -15.98 7.63
CA THR A 24 -4.80 -15.16 8.03
C THR A 24 -5.94 -15.99 8.62
N MET A 25 -6.26 -17.13 8.02
CA MET A 25 -7.26 -18.07 8.57
C MET A 25 -6.86 -18.55 9.96
N LEU A 26 -5.61 -18.99 10.13
CA LEU A 26 -5.12 -19.56 11.40
C LEU A 26 -4.94 -18.49 12.49
N GLY A 27 -4.34 -17.34 12.15
CA GLY A 27 -4.01 -16.29 13.12
C GLY A 27 -5.19 -15.40 13.49
N GLN A 28 -6.14 -15.21 12.57
CA GLN A 28 -7.27 -14.29 12.75
C GLN A 28 -8.63 -15.01 12.73
N SER A 29 -8.65 -16.35 12.79
CA SER A 29 -9.85 -17.18 12.81
C SER A 29 -10.83 -16.89 11.65
N LYS A 30 -10.28 -16.62 10.46
CA LYS A 30 -11.09 -16.38 9.26
C LYS A 30 -11.41 -17.68 8.54
N ASN A 31 -12.61 -17.76 7.96
CA ASN A 31 -12.88 -18.81 6.97
C ASN A 31 -12.16 -18.49 5.64
N ALA A 32 -12.10 -19.48 4.73
CA ALA A 32 -11.36 -19.35 3.48
C ALA A 32 -11.83 -18.16 2.61
N PHE A 33 -13.15 -17.90 2.55
CA PHE A 33 -13.68 -16.77 1.79
C PHE A 33 -13.31 -15.43 2.42
N GLN A 34 -13.41 -15.31 3.74
CA GLN A 34 -13.03 -14.10 4.48
C GLN A 34 -11.54 -13.79 4.36
N ALA A 35 -10.68 -14.81 4.34
CA ALA A 35 -9.25 -14.64 4.10
C ALA A 35 -8.98 -14.23 2.65
N GLU A 36 -9.60 -14.89 1.68
CA GLU A 36 -9.40 -14.61 0.26
C GLU A 36 -9.74 -13.16 -0.12
N ILE A 37 -10.87 -12.62 0.39
CA ILE A 37 -11.23 -11.24 0.10
C ILE A 37 -10.30 -10.22 0.79
N ASP A 38 -9.64 -10.58 1.89
CA ASP A 38 -8.77 -9.72 2.71
C ASP A 38 -7.28 -9.88 2.36
N SER A 39 -6.68 -11.01 2.75
CA SER A 39 -5.23 -11.29 2.65
C SER A 39 -4.76 -11.66 1.24
N ALA A 40 -5.67 -11.66 0.26
CA ALA A 40 -5.34 -11.76 -1.14
C ALA A 40 -5.94 -10.60 -1.94
N CYS A 41 -7.24 -10.60 -2.22
CA CYS A 41 -7.85 -9.62 -3.13
C CYS A 41 -7.62 -8.17 -2.69
N GLU A 42 -8.08 -7.80 -1.49
CA GLU A 42 -8.03 -6.41 -1.03
C GLU A 42 -6.61 -5.89 -0.86
N ILE A 43 -5.67 -6.70 -0.31
CA ILE A 43 -4.27 -6.26 -0.20
C ILE A 43 -3.59 -6.11 -1.57
N ILE A 44 -3.87 -6.99 -2.53
CA ILE A 44 -3.36 -6.87 -3.91
C ILE A 44 -3.88 -5.58 -4.54
N ASP A 45 -5.17 -5.30 -4.36
CA ASP A 45 -5.81 -4.12 -4.90
C ASP A 45 -5.24 -2.84 -4.27
N PHE A 46 -5.09 -2.78 -2.93
CA PHE A 46 -4.44 -1.63 -2.29
C PHE A 46 -3.05 -1.35 -2.88
N LEU A 47 -2.22 -2.37 -3.05
CA LEU A 47 -0.88 -2.20 -3.60
C LEU A 47 -0.88 -1.69 -5.04
N ARG A 48 -1.80 -2.19 -5.89
CA ARG A 48 -1.91 -1.79 -7.31
C ARG A 48 -2.55 -0.42 -7.47
N PHE A 49 -3.71 -0.21 -6.85
CA PHE A 49 -4.45 1.04 -6.97
C PHE A 49 -3.71 2.20 -6.29
N ASN A 50 -3.02 1.99 -5.17
CA ASN A 50 -2.19 3.07 -4.61
C ASN A 50 -1.01 3.46 -5.52
N VAL A 51 -0.45 2.52 -6.29
CA VAL A 51 0.57 2.86 -7.30
C VAL A 51 -0.02 3.70 -8.42
N GLU A 52 -1.23 3.35 -8.87
CA GLU A 52 -1.97 4.15 -9.85
C GLU A 52 -2.25 5.55 -9.30
N TYR A 53 -2.79 5.67 -8.09
CA TYR A 53 -3.06 6.95 -7.44
C TYR A 53 -1.79 7.77 -7.19
N MET A 54 -0.69 7.14 -6.77
CA MET A 54 0.61 7.81 -6.65
C MET A 54 1.04 8.41 -7.99
N THR A 55 0.86 7.67 -9.09
CA THR A 55 1.21 8.13 -10.44
C THR A 55 0.36 9.31 -10.85
N GLN A 56 -0.95 9.26 -10.58
CA GLN A 56 -1.88 10.36 -10.83
C GLN A 56 -1.57 11.60 -9.97
N ILE A 57 -1.14 11.43 -8.72
CA ILE A 57 -0.74 12.55 -7.85
C ILE A 57 0.55 13.20 -8.37
N TYR A 58 1.55 12.41 -8.78
CA TYR A 58 2.80 12.95 -9.30
C TYR A 58 2.69 13.59 -10.68
N SER A 59 1.63 13.30 -11.45
CA SER A 59 1.37 13.98 -12.72
C SER A 59 0.66 15.33 -12.56
N GLN A 60 0.12 15.65 -11.38
CA GLN A 60 -0.51 16.94 -11.11
C GLN A 60 0.55 18.05 -11.11
N GLN A 61 0.37 19.04 -11.98
CA GLN A 61 1.24 20.23 -12.10
C GLN A 61 0.40 21.50 -12.28
N PRO A 62 0.87 22.65 -11.78
CA PRO A 62 0.21 23.93 -11.99
C PRO A 62 0.42 24.45 -13.41
N GLU A 63 -0.47 25.33 -13.86
CA GLU A 63 -0.25 26.08 -15.10
C GLU A 63 0.91 27.07 -14.95
N SER A 64 1.61 27.31 -16.06
CA SER A 64 2.70 28.28 -16.18
C SER A 64 2.26 29.39 -17.13
N SER A 65 2.34 30.63 -16.69
CA SER A 65 2.08 31.82 -17.53
C SER A 65 3.33 32.23 -18.30
N ASP A 66 3.19 33.05 -19.34
CA ASP A 66 4.33 33.52 -20.14
C ASP A 66 5.43 34.15 -19.26
N GLY A 67 6.66 33.68 -19.43
CA GLY A 67 7.83 34.13 -18.66
C GLY A 67 7.95 33.55 -17.25
N VAL A 68 7.01 32.71 -16.80
CA VAL A 68 7.00 32.08 -15.46
C VAL A 68 6.95 30.56 -15.62
N TRP A 69 7.77 29.82 -14.87
CA TRP A 69 7.66 28.35 -14.80
C TRP A 69 7.28 27.93 -13.38
N ASN A 70 6.04 27.47 -13.21
CA ASN A 70 5.56 26.90 -11.95
C ASN A 70 5.72 25.38 -11.95
N ARG A 71 6.16 24.80 -10.84
CA ARG A 71 6.29 23.34 -10.67
C ARG A 71 5.86 22.94 -9.27
N LEU A 72 5.13 21.83 -9.18
CA LEU A 72 4.76 21.21 -7.92
C LEU A 72 5.65 20.01 -7.65
N GLU A 73 6.26 19.97 -6.47
CA GLU A 73 6.98 18.81 -5.96
C GLU A 73 6.25 18.24 -4.74
N GLN A 74 5.83 16.97 -4.86
CA GLN A 74 5.15 16.24 -3.80
C GLN A 74 6.20 15.57 -2.88
N ARG A 75 6.68 16.36 -1.91
CA ARG A 75 7.70 15.90 -0.96
C ARG A 75 7.13 14.87 0.03
N PRO A 76 7.93 13.88 0.48
CA PRO A 76 7.57 13.08 1.64
C PRO A 76 7.55 13.95 2.91
N LEU A 77 7.00 13.40 3.99
CA LEU A 77 7.05 14.06 5.30
C LEU A 77 8.48 14.04 5.85
N GLU A 78 8.83 15.06 6.63
CA GLU A 78 10.04 15.02 7.45
C GLU A 78 9.79 14.13 8.69
N GLY A 79 10.75 13.27 9.00
CA GLY A 79 10.65 12.30 10.10
C GLY A 79 10.21 10.90 9.64
N PHE A 80 9.40 10.23 10.47
CA PHE A 80 8.90 8.87 10.21
C PHE A 80 7.39 8.79 10.48
N VAL A 81 6.73 7.81 9.86
CA VAL A 81 5.32 7.50 10.11
C VAL A 81 5.24 6.27 11.02
N PHE A 82 4.44 6.36 12.08
CA PHE A 82 4.12 5.22 12.93
C PHE A 82 2.79 4.60 12.49
N ALA A 83 2.83 3.37 11.97
CA ALA A 83 1.64 2.64 11.55
C ALA A 83 1.21 1.64 12.63
N LEU A 84 0.03 1.85 13.20
CA LEU A 84 -0.59 0.98 14.20
C LEU A 84 -1.80 0.28 13.57
N THR A 85 -1.71 -1.03 13.33
CA THR A 85 -2.71 -1.75 12.53
C THR A 85 -3.58 -2.67 13.39
N PRO A 86 -4.90 -2.79 13.10
CA PRO A 86 -5.81 -3.66 13.85
C PRO A 86 -5.65 -5.14 13.46
N PHE A 87 -6.25 -6.04 14.24
CA PHE A 87 -6.18 -7.49 14.01
C PHE A 87 -7.15 -8.00 12.93
N ASN A 88 -8.15 -7.21 12.54
CA ASN A 88 -9.32 -7.72 11.80
C ASN A 88 -9.12 -7.82 10.28
N PHE A 89 -8.12 -7.15 9.71
CA PHE A 89 -7.80 -7.21 8.28
C PHE A 89 -6.30 -7.23 8.03
N THR A 90 -5.85 -8.25 7.33
CA THR A 90 -4.47 -8.34 6.82
C THR A 90 -4.19 -7.26 5.78
N ALA A 91 -5.19 -6.92 4.96
CA ALA A 91 -5.12 -5.84 3.99
C ALA A 91 -4.90 -4.48 4.65
N ILE A 92 -5.61 -4.17 5.73
CA ILE A 92 -5.39 -2.94 6.51
C ILE A 92 -3.99 -2.97 7.14
N ALA A 93 -3.58 -4.13 7.67
CA ALA A 93 -2.26 -4.31 8.24
C ALA A 93 -1.14 -4.04 7.23
N GLY A 94 -1.32 -4.42 5.97
CA GLY A 94 -0.40 -4.11 4.87
C GLY A 94 -0.51 -2.67 4.37
N ASN A 95 -1.72 -2.13 4.22
CA ASN A 95 -1.96 -0.86 3.55
C ASN A 95 -1.49 0.36 4.37
N LEU A 96 -1.75 0.38 5.68
CA LEU A 96 -1.37 1.53 6.52
C LEU A 96 0.14 1.85 6.45
N PRO A 97 1.07 0.88 6.62
CA PRO A 97 2.49 1.17 6.47
C PRO A 97 2.89 1.40 5.00
N THR A 98 2.34 0.66 4.05
CA THR A 98 2.85 0.68 2.66
C THR A 98 2.39 1.91 1.88
N SER A 99 1.20 2.46 2.14
CA SER A 99 0.69 3.67 1.49
C SER A 99 1.63 4.87 1.70
N ALA A 100 2.03 5.13 2.95
CA ALA A 100 2.98 6.20 3.26
C ALA A 100 4.39 5.88 2.73
N ALA A 101 4.85 4.62 2.81
CA ALA A 101 6.15 4.22 2.28
C ALA A 101 6.26 4.45 0.77
N MET A 102 5.16 4.23 0.04
CA MET A 102 5.07 4.45 -1.40
C MET A 102 5.34 5.92 -1.78
N MET A 103 4.84 6.85 -0.96
CA MET A 103 5.05 8.30 -1.13
C MET A 103 6.44 8.79 -0.68
N GLY A 104 7.33 7.89 -0.25
CA GLY A 104 8.72 8.21 0.10
C GLY A 104 8.99 8.37 1.60
N ASN A 105 8.04 8.01 2.47
CA ASN A 105 8.23 8.04 3.91
C ASN A 105 8.92 6.76 4.43
N THR A 106 9.53 6.84 5.61
CA THR A 106 10.00 5.66 6.37
C THR A 106 9.03 5.34 7.49
N ILE A 107 8.90 4.05 7.84
CA ILE A 107 7.80 3.55 8.67
C ILE A 107 8.32 2.74 9.85
N VAL A 108 7.74 2.98 11.03
CA VAL A 108 7.77 2.06 12.17
C VAL A 108 6.39 1.41 12.26
N TRP A 109 6.30 0.09 12.13
CA TRP A 109 5.03 -0.63 12.06
C TRP A 109 4.81 -1.52 13.29
N LYS A 110 3.73 -1.28 14.05
CA LYS A 110 3.26 -2.16 15.12
C LYS A 110 1.99 -2.93 14.71
N PRO A 111 2.10 -4.20 14.30
CA PRO A 111 0.94 -5.04 14.03
C PRO A 111 0.23 -5.46 15.33
N ALA A 112 -1.07 -5.77 15.23
CA ALA A 112 -1.86 -6.33 16.32
C ALA A 112 -1.43 -7.77 16.66
#